data_AF-A0AAU5KXV8-F1
#
_entry.id   AF-A0AAU5KXV8-F1
#
_cell.length_a   1.000
_cell.length_b   1.000
_cell.length_c   1.000
_cell.angle_alpha   90.00
_cell.angle_beta   90.00
_cell.angle_gamma   90.00
#
_symmetry.space_group_name_H-M   'P 1'
#
loop_
_entity.id
_entity.type
_entity.pdbx_description
1 polymer ?
#
loop_
_entity_poly.entity_id
_entity_poly.type
_entity_poly.pdbx_seq_one_letter_code
_entity_poly.pdbx_strand_id
1 'polypeptide(L)' 'MPVLTAHVVADPHPPADLLTRLRRCAADHFGISHATLQTEPARRLCDEAAHA' A
#
# COMPACT_ATOMS: atom_id res chain seq x y z
N MET A 1 3.87 7.09 -20.92
CA MET A 1 3.31 7.55 -19.63
C MET A 1 3.77 6.61 -18.53
N PRO A 2 4.00 7.09 -17.29
CA PRO A 2 4.58 6.28 -16.24
C PRO A 2 3.60 5.22 -15.71
N VAL A 3 4.18 4.09 -15.29
CA VAL A 3 3.49 2.91 -14.75
C VAL A 3 4.02 2.63 -13.35
N LEU A 4 3.12 2.23 -12.44
CA LEU A 4 3.46 1.89 -11.06
C LEU A 4 3.06 0.44 -10.76
N THR A 5 3.99 -0.32 -10.21
CA THR A 5 3.71 -1.61 -9.58
C THR A 5 4.26 -1.57 -8.17
N ALA A 6 3.42 -1.85 -7.17
CA ALA A 6 3.83 -1.78 -5.77
C ALA A 6 3.04 -2.74 -4.87
N HIS A 7 3.70 -3.20 -3.82
CA HIS A 7 3.07 -3.89 -2.70
C HIS A 7 2.78 -2.86 -1.60
N VAL A 8 1.56 -2.87 -1.08
CA VAL A 8 1.07 -1.93 -0.07
C VAL A 8 0.91 -2.68 1.24
N VAL A 9 1.80 -2.41 2.19
CA VAL A 9 1.65 -2.93 3.55
C VAL A 9 0.53 -2.17 4.24
N ALA A 10 -0.51 -2.87 4.67
CA ALA A 10 -1.67 -2.27 5.32
C ALA A 10 -2.10 -3.10 6.53
N ASP A 11 -2.90 -2.50 7.42
CA ASP A 11 -3.54 -3.25 8.51
C ASP A 11 -4.30 -4.48 8.00
N PRO A 12 -4.47 -5.53 8.81
CA PRO A 12 -5.19 -6.75 8.41
C PRO A 12 -6.64 -6.49 7.96
N HIS A 13 -7.22 -5.36 8.36
CA HIS A 13 -8.57 -4.94 8.02
C HIS A 13 -8.52 -3.53 7.39
N PRO A 14 -7.95 -3.38 6.17
CA PRO A 14 -7.88 -2.08 5.54
C PRO A 14 -9.28 -1.64 5.07
N PRO A 15 -9.51 -0.33 4.87
CA PRO A 15 -10.71 0.14 4.20
C PRO A 15 -10.89 -0.55 2.85
N ALA A 16 -12.13 -0.95 2.52
CA ALA A 16 -12.43 -1.67 1.28
C ALA A 16 -12.04 -0.88 0.00
N ASP A 17 -11.92 0.44 0.11
CA ASP A 17 -11.60 1.35 -0.99
C ASP A 17 -10.13 1.82 -1.01
N LEU A 18 -9.26 1.30 -0.13
CA LEU A 18 -7.87 1.73 0.00
C LEU A 18 -7.12 1.74 -1.34
N LEU A 19 -7.15 0.63 -2.08
CA LEU A 19 -6.45 0.50 -3.36
C LEU A 19 -7.01 1.46 -4.43
N THR A 20 -8.32 1.68 -4.43
CA THR A 20 -8.97 2.63 -5.34
C THR A 20 -8.51 4.06 -5.04
N ARG A 21 -8.45 4.43 -3.75
CA ARG A 21 -7.95 5.75 -3.32
C ARG A 21 -6.48 5.96 -3.68
N LEU A 22 -5.64 4.95 -3.48
CA LEU A 22 -4.22 5.01 -3.86
C LEU A 22 -4.02 5.14 -5.36
N ARG A 23 -4.76 4.39 -6.18
CA ARG A 23 -4.71 4.51 -7.64
C ARG A 23 -5.09 5.91 -8.11
N ARG A 24 -6.16 6.48 -7.56
CA ARG A 24 -6.58 7.85 -7.87
C ARG A 24 -5.53 8.87 -7.45
N CYS A 25 -4.99 8.76 -6.24
CA CYS A 25 -3.90 9.61 -5.76
C CYS A 25 -2.68 9.55 -6.69
N ALA A 26 -2.27 8.36 -7.10
CA ALA A 26 -1.14 8.17 -8.00
C ALA A 26 -1.37 8.79 -9.40
N ALA A 27 -2.58 8.67 -9.93
CA ALA A 27 -2.97 9.28 -11.19
C ALA A 27 -2.98 10.82 -11.08
N ASP A 28 -3.63 11.36 -10.05
CA ASP A 28 -3.85 12.80 -9.88
C ASP A 28 -2.53 13.54 -9.55
N HIS A 29 -1.65 12.94 -8.74
CA HIS A 29 -0.40 13.59 -8.29
C HIS A 29 0.81 13.34 -9.19
N PHE A 30 0.93 12.14 -9.77
CA PHE A 30 2.14 11.74 -10.50
C PHE A 30 1.89 11.46 -11.99
N GLY A 31 0.66 11.62 -12.47
CA GLY A 31 0.30 11.33 -13.85
C GLY A 31 0.46 9.86 -14.22
N ILE A 32 0.34 8.95 -13.25
CA ILE A 32 0.43 7.49 -13.47
C ILE A 32 -0.83 7.03 -14.22
N SER A 33 -0.65 6.49 -15.42
CA SER A 33 -1.77 6.03 -16.25
C SER A 33 -2.25 4.62 -15.89
N HIS A 34 -1.36 3.80 -15.34
CA HIS A 34 -1.68 2.43 -14.98
C HIS A 34 -0.92 2.02 -13.71
N ALA A 35 -1.65 1.55 -12.71
CA ALA A 35 -1.12 1.20 -11.40
C ALA A 35 -1.62 -0.18 -10.93
N THR A 36 -0.68 -1.11 -10.77
CA THR A 36 -0.92 -2.44 -10.21
C THR A 36 -0.49 -2.43 -8.75
N LEU A 37 -1.47 -2.47 -7.84
CA LEU A 37 -1.25 -2.45 -6.41
C LEU A 37 -1.78 -3.73 -5.78
N GLN A 38 -0.98 -4.34 -4.92
CA GLN A 38 -1.35 -5.54 -4.16
C GLN A 38 -1.16 -5.24 -2.67
N THR A 39 -2.14 -5.58 -1.83
CA THR A 39 -2.03 -5.41 -0.38
C THR A 39 -1.30 -6.58 0.26
N GLU A 40 -0.43 -6.29 1.20
CA GLU A 40 0.19 -7.25 2.11
C GLU A 40 -0.20 -6.90 3.54
N PRO A 41 -0.48 -7.88 4.41
CA PRO A 41 -0.79 -7.60 5.80
C PRO A 41 0.45 -7.07 6.51
N ALA A 42 0.28 -6.03 7.31
CA ALA A 42 1.29 -5.57 8.24
C ALA A 42 1.65 -6.72 9.19
N ARG A 43 2.90 -7.21 9.10
CA ARG A 43 3.42 -8.07 10.15
C ARG A 43 3.52 -7.20 11.40
N ARG A 44 2.76 -7.55 12.44
CA ARG A 44 3.01 -7.04 13.79
C ARG A 44 4.46 -7.43 14.09
N LEU A 45 5.39 -6.48 14.07
CA LEU A 45 6.68 -6.70 14.73
C LEU A 45 6.31 -6.92 16.20
N CYS A 46 6.25 -8.18 16.62
CA CYS A 46 6.26 -8.50 18.03
C CYS A 46 7.65 -8.09 18.53
N ASP A 47 7.69 -6.99 19.29
CA ASP A 47 8.76 -6.55 20.19
C ASP A 47 10.15 -7.19 20.01
N GLU A 48 10.99 -6.66 19.12
CA GLU A 48 12.45 -6.77 19.27
C GLU A 48 12.96 -5.77 20.34
N ALA A 49 12.24 -5.66 21.46
CA ALA A 49 12.56 -4.80 22.60
C ALA A 49 12.42 -5.52 23.96
N ALA A 50 12.33 -6.85 23.97
CA ALA A 50 12.13 -7.64 25.19
C ALA A 50 13.20 -8.72 25.44
N HIS A 51 14.43 -8.57 24.91
CA HIS A 51 15.59 -9.42 25.26
C HIS A 51 16.89 -8.58 25.31
N ALA A 52 16.91 -7.56 26.18
CA ALA A 52 18.14 -6.98 26.72
C ALA A 52 18.25 -7.32 28.20
#